data_AF-A0A179IB28-F1
#
_entry.id   AF-A0A179IB28-F1
#
_cell.length_a   1.000
_cell.length_b   1.000
_cell.length_c   1.000
_cell.angle_alpha   90.00
_cell.angle_beta   90.00
_cell.angle_gamma   90.00
#
_symmetry.space_group_name_H-M   'P 1'
#
loop_
_entity.id
_entity.type
_entity.pdbx_description
1 polymer ?
#
loop_
_entity_poly.entity_id
_entity_poly.type
_entity_poly.pdbx_seq_one_letter_code
_entity_poly.pdbx_strand_id
1 'polypeptide(L)'
;MRLLWFFTAHTSKSLLAEQYDESGFGHTVQTLVVREALEHPFLMKTLFVIAGLHMQHLRQPIDAKTIDIYRAESLRGYRDAIHSARPAAFPAMLANSVLIAASSCGNLRDRTSPDLFILDWLVLWRGIRCINALFEGASAQLSGGIETLLVRPIMDMEDVASYIPLRLQSMLSTVEPGDQDIPNIGTYWEALLCLGALYKSLSQGDQSSTALMTVTWITYLPEGFIQAARNRMPRPLVILAYYCAFFKILRNMWWIEGAADRCIRDIYACLGSSWRHEIEIPLLVAASSTDVEASSLLLSELSELSCGVSRVLEY
;
A
#
# COMPACT_ATOMS: atom_id res chain seq x y z
N MET A 1 17.69 -9.34 -22.60
CA MET A 1 16.71 -10.40 -22.93
C MET A 1 16.38 -11.32 -21.75
N ARG A 2 17.34 -11.89 -20.99
CA ARG A 2 17.03 -12.77 -19.83
C ARG A 2 16.06 -12.14 -18.81
N LEU A 3 16.30 -10.90 -18.38
CA LEU A 3 15.44 -10.22 -17.40
C LEU A 3 14.05 -9.92 -17.94
N LEU A 4 13.93 -9.55 -19.22
CA LEU A 4 12.63 -9.33 -19.86
C LEU A 4 11.82 -10.63 -19.93
N TRP A 5 12.46 -11.72 -20.35
CA TRP A 5 11.84 -13.04 -20.35
C TRP A 5 11.42 -13.48 -18.94
N PHE A 6 12.28 -13.28 -17.95
CA PHE A 6 11.95 -13.60 -16.56
C PHE A 6 10.80 -12.73 -16.04
N PHE A 7 10.75 -11.46 -16.46
CA PHE A 7 9.66 -10.57 -16.12
C PHE A 7 8.33 -11.13 -16.65
N THR A 8 8.24 -11.40 -17.96
CA THR A 8 7.01 -11.84 -18.63
C THR A 8 6.57 -13.25 -18.24
N ALA A 9 7.52 -14.16 -18.00
CA ALA A 9 7.21 -15.56 -17.71
C ALA A 9 6.86 -15.80 -16.23
N HIS A 10 7.51 -15.06 -15.31
CA HIS A 10 7.43 -15.33 -13.87
C HIS A 10 7.02 -14.10 -13.06
N THR A 11 7.63 -12.94 -13.30
CA THR A 11 7.48 -11.80 -12.39
C THR A 11 6.12 -11.14 -12.49
N SER A 12 5.59 -10.90 -13.70
CA SER A 12 4.30 -10.24 -13.88
C SER A 12 3.16 -10.97 -13.15
N LYS A 13 3.18 -12.30 -13.15
CA LYS A 13 2.20 -13.18 -12.47
C LYS A 13 2.37 -13.23 -10.94
N SER A 14 3.52 -12.78 -10.43
CA SER A 14 3.83 -12.79 -9.00
C SER A 14 3.54 -11.46 -8.30
N LEU A 15 3.24 -10.40 -9.06
CA LEU A 15 3.01 -9.06 -8.51
C LEU A 15 1.65 -8.93 -7.82
N LEU A 16 0.64 -9.58 -8.39
CA LEU A 16 -0.66 -9.76 -7.79
C LEU A 16 -1.00 -11.25 -7.96
N ALA A 17 -1.30 -11.95 -6.87
CA ALA A 17 -1.63 -13.37 -6.98
C ALA A 17 -2.86 -13.56 -7.87
N GLU A 18 -2.90 -14.60 -8.70
CA GLU A 18 -3.98 -14.83 -9.68
C GLU A 18 -5.38 -14.81 -9.04
N GLN A 19 -5.48 -15.34 -7.82
CA GLN A 19 -6.72 -15.35 -7.03
C GLN A 19 -7.23 -13.94 -6.65
N TYR A 20 -6.40 -12.90 -6.81
CA TYR A 20 -6.68 -11.50 -6.51
C TYR A 20 -6.75 -10.62 -7.77
N ASP A 21 -6.52 -11.18 -8.97
CA ASP A 21 -6.42 -10.42 -10.22
C ASP A 21 -7.75 -10.28 -10.98
N GLU A 22 -8.78 -9.78 -10.30
CA GLU A 22 -10.09 -9.52 -10.93
C GLU A 22 -10.06 -8.31 -11.89
N SER A 23 -9.10 -7.41 -11.70
CA SER A 23 -8.95 -6.17 -12.47
C SER A 23 -8.27 -6.34 -13.84
N GLY A 24 -7.69 -7.51 -14.12
CA GLY A 24 -6.84 -7.73 -15.30
C GLY A 24 -5.47 -7.05 -15.20
N PHE A 25 -5.03 -6.69 -13.99
CA PHE A 25 -3.73 -6.09 -13.71
C PHE A 25 -2.60 -6.99 -14.23
N GLY A 26 -2.65 -8.29 -13.96
CA GLY A 26 -1.62 -9.24 -14.36
C GLY A 26 -1.46 -9.32 -15.87
N HIS A 27 -2.57 -9.34 -16.61
CA HIS A 27 -2.56 -9.31 -18.08
C HIS A 27 -1.93 -8.01 -18.59
N THR A 28 -2.39 -6.86 -18.11
CA THR A 28 -1.87 -5.54 -18.52
C THR A 28 -0.39 -5.40 -18.25
N VAL A 29 0.10 -5.82 -17.09
CA VAL A 29 1.53 -5.81 -16.77
C VAL A 29 2.33 -6.76 -17.66
N GLN A 30 1.78 -7.94 -17.98
CA GLN A 30 2.47 -8.93 -18.80
C GLN A 30 2.54 -8.53 -20.28
N THR A 31 1.53 -7.84 -20.82
CA THR A 31 1.40 -7.56 -22.25
C THR A 31 1.60 -6.09 -22.57
N LEU A 32 0.68 -5.23 -22.15
CA LEU A 32 0.62 -3.82 -22.51
C LEU A 32 1.83 -3.05 -21.97
N VAL A 33 2.14 -3.22 -20.68
CA VAL A 33 3.30 -2.56 -20.06
C VAL A 33 4.61 -3.00 -20.70
N VAL A 34 4.72 -4.27 -21.10
CA VAL A 34 5.90 -4.78 -21.80
C VAL A 34 6.02 -4.17 -23.20
N ARG A 35 4.89 -3.99 -23.91
CA ARG A 35 4.88 -3.29 -25.20
C ARG A 35 5.37 -1.85 -25.05
N GLU A 36 4.83 -1.11 -24.08
CA GLU A 36 5.30 0.25 -23.80
C GLU A 36 6.79 0.29 -23.41
N ALA A 37 7.26 -0.70 -22.65
CA ALA A 37 8.66 -0.77 -22.25
C ALA A 37 9.62 -0.91 -23.43
N LEU A 38 9.20 -1.54 -24.54
CA LEU A 38 10.03 -1.66 -25.75
C LEU A 38 10.28 -0.31 -26.40
N GLU A 39 9.36 0.64 -26.26
CA GLU A 39 9.47 2.00 -26.81
C GLU A 39 10.06 2.99 -25.79
N HIS A 40 9.96 2.68 -24.49
CA HIS A 40 10.34 3.58 -23.40
C HIS A 40 11.42 2.97 -22.49
N PRO A 41 12.71 3.35 -22.68
CA PRO A 41 13.82 2.76 -21.94
C PRO A 41 13.70 2.83 -20.42
N PHE A 42 13.16 3.93 -19.86
CA PHE A 42 13.01 4.07 -18.42
C PHE A 42 12.09 2.99 -17.83
N LEU A 43 10.99 2.68 -18.52
CA LEU A 43 10.05 1.65 -18.10
C LEU A 43 10.68 0.26 -18.21
N MET A 44 11.41 -0.03 -19.29
CA MET A 44 12.19 -1.27 -19.43
C MET A 44 13.15 -1.49 -18.25
N LYS A 45 13.83 -0.44 -17.80
CA LYS A 45 14.72 -0.53 -16.64
C LYS A 45 13.96 -0.82 -15.35
N THR A 46 12.76 -0.27 -15.17
CA THR A 46 11.89 -0.64 -14.04
C THR A 46 11.47 -2.11 -14.09
N LEU A 47 11.13 -2.64 -15.27
CA LEU A 47 10.84 -4.07 -15.42
C LEU A 47 12.04 -4.93 -15.00
N PHE A 48 13.25 -4.52 -15.37
CA PHE A 48 14.48 -5.20 -14.97
C PHE A 48 14.76 -5.12 -13.47
N VAL A 49 14.47 -3.99 -12.83
CA VAL A 49 14.55 -3.86 -11.38
C VAL A 49 13.63 -4.86 -10.71
N ILE A 50 12.35 -4.89 -11.08
CA ILE A 50 11.36 -5.77 -10.45
C ILE A 50 11.70 -7.25 -10.70
N ALA A 51 12.05 -7.61 -11.94
CA ALA A 51 12.50 -8.96 -12.26
C ALA A 51 13.74 -9.35 -11.46
N GLY A 52 14.69 -8.42 -11.30
CA GLY A 52 15.89 -8.64 -10.53
C GLY A 52 15.61 -8.85 -9.04
N LEU A 53 14.75 -8.04 -8.45
CA LEU A 53 14.32 -8.19 -7.05
C LEU A 53 13.60 -9.53 -6.84
N HIS A 54 12.74 -9.94 -7.77
CA HIS A 54 12.07 -11.24 -7.71
C HIS A 54 13.07 -12.40 -7.84
N MET A 55 14.05 -12.29 -8.74
CA MET A 55 15.14 -13.25 -8.86
C MET A 55 15.95 -13.35 -7.55
N GLN A 56 16.28 -12.23 -6.90
CA GLN A 56 16.97 -12.23 -5.61
C GLN A 56 16.15 -12.94 -4.54
N HIS A 57 14.85 -12.66 -4.47
CA HIS A 57 13.95 -13.35 -3.54
C HIS A 57 13.96 -14.87 -3.76
N LEU A 58 13.93 -15.31 -5.02
CA LEU A 58 14.02 -16.72 -5.41
C LEU A 58 15.44 -17.30 -5.36
N ARG A 59 16.42 -16.56 -4.82
CA ARG A 59 17.83 -16.95 -4.72
C ARG A 59 18.47 -17.32 -6.07
N GLN A 60 17.98 -16.71 -7.15
CA GLN A 60 18.53 -16.84 -8.49
C GLN A 60 19.74 -15.91 -8.66
N PRO A 61 20.73 -16.27 -9.50
CA PRO A 61 21.93 -15.47 -9.67
C PRO A 61 21.62 -14.16 -10.39
N ILE A 62 21.71 -13.06 -9.65
CA ILE A 62 21.72 -11.68 -10.14
C ILE A 62 22.53 -10.80 -9.17
N ASP A 63 23.36 -9.93 -9.73
CA ASP A 63 24.16 -8.99 -8.96
C ASP A 63 23.32 -7.80 -8.47
N ALA A 64 23.40 -7.50 -7.17
CA ALA A 64 22.65 -6.39 -6.56
C ALA A 64 23.04 -5.04 -7.17
N LYS A 65 24.33 -4.84 -7.49
CA LYS A 65 24.81 -3.61 -8.12
C LYS A 65 24.20 -3.41 -9.51
N THR A 66 23.95 -4.49 -10.23
CA THR A 66 23.24 -4.44 -11.52
C THR A 66 21.80 -3.95 -11.37
N ILE A 67 21.09 -4.37 -10.32
CA ILE A 67 19.74 -3.88 -10.00
C ILE A 67 19.79 -2.38 -9.67
N ASP A 68 20.77 -1.93 -8.89
CA ASP A 68 20.95 -0.51 -8.54
C ASP A 68 21.21 0.36 -9.77
N ILE A 69 22.01 -0.13 -10.73
CA ILE A 69 22.23 0.55 -12.01
C ILE A 69 20.91 0.72 -12.76
N TYR A 70 20.11 -0.34 -12.90
CA TYR A 70 18.81 -0.23 -13.56
C TYR A 70 17.85 0.69 -12.83
N ARG A 71 17.87 0.70 -11.49
CA ARG A 71 17.07 1.62 -10.68
C ARG A 71 17.47 3.06 -10.94
N ALA A 72 18.75 3.37 -10.97
CA ALA A 72 19.26 4.72 -11.27
C ALA A 72 18.90 5.17 -12.69
N GLU A 73 19.04 4.29 -13.68
CA GLU A 73 18.67 4.57 -15.08
C GLU A 73 17.17 4.80 -15.26
N SER A 74 16.35 3.95 -14.62
CA SER A 74 14.88 4.10 -14.59
C SER A 74 14.48 5.46 -14.04
N LEU A 75 14.95 5.81 -12.82
CA LEU A 75 14.57 7.05 -12.15
C LEU A 75 15.02 8.30 -12.93
N ARG A 76 16.20 8.24 -13.57
CA ARG A 76 16.69 9.33 -14.41
C ARG A 76 15.81 9.53 -15.64
N GLY A 77 15.62 8.47 -16.44
CA GLY A 77 14.83 8.57 -17.66
C GLY A 77 13.36 8.89 -17.37
N TYR A 78 12.84 8.44 -16.22
CA TYR A 78 11.49 8.77 -15.80
C TYR A 78 11.33 10.25 -15.43
N ARG A 79 12.32 10.83 -14.75
CA ARG A 79 12.34 12.28 -14.47
C ARG A 79 12.38 13.11 -15.75
N ASP A 80 13.17 12.69 -16.72
CA ASP A 80 13.25 13.35 -18.03
C ASP A 80 11.90 13.27 -18.77
N ALA A 81 11.22 12.11 -18.70
CA ALA A 81 9.89 11.92 -19.26
C ALA A 81 8.86 12.87 -18.60
N ILE A 82 8.83 12.94 -17.26
CA ILE A 82 7.98 13.87 -16.50
C ILE A 82 8.24 15.32 -16.92
N HIS A 83 9.50 15.73 -17.00
CA HIS A 83 9.86 17.10 -17.38
C HIS A 83 9.43 17.42 -18.81
N SER A 84 9.56 16.48 -19.74
CA SER A 84 9.17 16.67 -21.14
C SER A 84 7.65 16.64 -21.37
N ALA A 85 6.91 15.95 -20.50
CA ALA A 85 5.46 15.80 -20.51
C ALA A 85 4.85 15.54 -21.90
N ARG A 86 5.48 14.67 -22.70
CA ARG A 86 5.00 14.32 -24.05
C ARG A 86 3.81 13.36 -23.96
N PRO A 87 2.66 13.64 -24.60
CA PRO A 87 1.47 12.78 -24.51
C PRO A 87 1.70 11.31 -24.89
N ALA A 88 2.56 11.07 -25.90
CA ALA A 88 2.91 9.72 -26.32
C ALA A 88 3.62 8.88 -25.23
N ALA A 89 4.26 9.52 -24.24
CA ALA A 89 4.93 8.83 -23.15
C ALA A 89 4.03 8.65 -21.92
N PHE A 90 2.83 9.22 -21.87
CA PHE A 90 1.97 9.16 -20.69
C PHE A 90 1.56 7.74 -20.27
N PRO A 91 1.20 6.81 -21.18
CA PRO A 91 0.90 5.43 -20.79
C PRO A 91 2.10 4.76 -20.08
N ALA A 92 3.29 4.92 -20.66
CA ALA A 92 4.52 4.40 -20.06
C ALA A 92 4.88 5.10 -18.74
N MET A 93 4.66 6.42 -18.63
CA MET A 93 4.90 7.17 -17.40
C MET A 93 3.97 6.72 -16.27
N LEU A 94 2.70 6.45 -16.58
CA LEU A 94 1.72 5.95 -15.63
C LEU A 94 2.09 4.54 -15.16
N ALA A 95 2.33 3.61 -16.09
CA ALA A 95 2.76 2.26 -15.77
C ALA A 95 4.04 2.25 -14.92
N ASN A 96 5.02 3.10 -15.28
CA ASN A 96 6.27 3.21 -14.55
C ASN A 96 6.06 3.71 -13.12
N SER A 97 5.12 4.63 -12.89
CA SER A 97 4.82 5.18 -11.57
C SER A 97 4.32 4.09 -10.60
N VAL A 98 3.39 3.25 -11.05
CA VAL A 98 2.82 2.13 -10.29
C VAL A 98 3.90 1.09 -10.00
N LEU A 99 4.69 0.75 -11.01
CA LEU A 99 5.76 -0.23 -10.88
C LEU A 99 6.92 0.25 -9.99
N ILE A 100 7.28 1.54 -10.02
CA ILE A 100 8.24 2.11 -9.08
C ILE A 100 7.73 1.97 -7.64
N ALA A 101 6.46 2.30 -7.39
CA ALA A 101 5.87 2.18 -6.06
C ALA A 101 5.89 0.72 -5.55
N ALA A 102 5.57 -0.25 -6.43
CA ALA A 102 5.66 -1.67 -6.12
C ALA A 102 7.12 -2.12 -5.86
N SER A 103 8.07 -1.68 -6.69
CA SER A 103 9.50 -2.02 -6.52
C SER A 103 10.12 -1.42 -5.24
N SER A 104 9.51 -0.36 -4.72
CA SER A 104 9.95 0.34 -3.50
C SER A 104 9.50 -0.37 -2.22
N CYS A 105 8.56 -1.32 -2.30
CA CYS A 105 8.10 -2.08 -1.13
C CYS A 105 9.23 -2.86 -0.44
N GLY A 106 10.29 -3.22 -1.17
CA GLY A 106 11.49 -3.83 -0.58
C GLY A 106 12.16 -2.95 0.49
N ASN A 107 12.04 -1.61 0.38
CA ASN A 107 12.59 -0.68 1.36
C ASN A 107 11.79 -0.65 2.67
N LEU A 108 10.50 -1.05 2.65
CA LEU A 108 9.68 -1.15 3.85
C LEU A 108 10.23 -2.18 4.85
N ARG A 109 10.99 -3.18 4.37
CA ARG A 109 11.59 -4.24 5.19
C ARG A 109 13.12 -4.14 5.32
N ASP A 110 13.78 -3.41 4.42
CA ASP A 110 15.24 -3.29 4.40
C ASP A 110 15.76 -2.40 5.53
N ARG A 111 16.48 -3.00 6.49
CA ARG A 111 17.06 -2.33 7.66
C ARG A 111 18.01 -1.16 7.33
N THR A 112 18.53 -1.07 6.10
CA THR A 112 19.38 0.04 5.67
C THR A 112 18.59 1.25 5.15
N SER A 113 17.30 1.05 4.83
CA SER A 113 16.40 2.13 4.45
C SER A 113 16.04 3.00 5.67
N PRO A 114 15.76 4.31 5.48
CA PRO A 114 15.37 5.20 6.57
C PRO A 114 14.21 4.65 7.40
N ASP A 115 14.22 4.95 8.70
CA ASP A 115 13.09 4.63 9.56
C ASP A 115 11.82 5.35 9.08
N LEU A 116 10.66 4.72 9.30
CA LEU A 116 9.37 5.23 8.83
C LEU A 116 9.27 5.37 7.29
N PHE A 117 9.98 4.54 6.52
CA PHE A 117 9.90 4.53 5.05
C PHE A 117 8.46 4.41 4.51
N ILE A 118 7.53 3.84 5.29
CA ILE A 118 6.09 3.83 5.02
C ILE A 118 5.54 5.23 4.69
N LEU A 119 6.06 6.30 5.32
CA LEU A 119 5.65 7.68 5.06
C LEU A 119 6.12 8.16 3.69
N ASP A 120 7.34 7.81 3.28
CA ASP A 120 7.83 8.10 1.93
C ASP A 120 7.04 7.30 0.88
N TRP A 121 6.68 6.06 1.21
CA TRP A 121 5.85 5.23 0.36
C TRP A 121 4.45 5.83 0.14
N LEU A 122 3.80 6.38 1.18
CA LEU A 122 2.53 7.12 1.03
C LEU A 122 2.65 8.27 0.02
N VAL A 123 3.78 8.98 0.03
CA VAL A 123 4.03 10.12 -0.86
C VAL A 123 4.25 9.68 -2.30
N LEU A 124 4.91 8.54 -2.52
CA LEU A 124 5.05 7.96 -3.86
C LEU A 124 3.67 7.71 -4.49
N TRP A 125 2.75 7.13 -3.72
CA TRP A 125 1.38 6.88 -4.18
C TRP A 125 0.56 8.16 -4.42
N ARG A 126 0.82 9.25 -3.66
CA ARG A 126 0.28 10.57 -4.00
C ARG A 126 0.80 11.06 -5.35
N GLY A 127 2.09 10.86 -5.63
CA GLY A 127 2.68 11.22 -6.94
C GLY A 127 2.00 10.54 -8.12
N ILE A 128 1.58 9.28 -7.96
CA ILE A 128 0.81 8.53 -8.98
C ILE A 128 -0.50 9.26 -9.32
N ARG A 129 -1.21 9.82 -8.33
CA ARG A 129 -2.46 10.57 -8.59
C ARG A 129 -2.22 11.79 -9.48
N CYS A 130 -1.11 12.50 -9.29
CA CYS A 130 -0.75 13.64 -10.13
C CYS A 130 -0.48 13.22 -11.58
N ILE A 131 0.17 12.08 -11.78
CA ILE A 131 0.44 11.54 -13.13
C ILE A 131 -0.86 11.05 -13.79
N ASN A 132 -1.75 10.44 -13.02
CA ASN A 132 -3.07 10.05 -13.51
C ASN A 132 -3.87 11.27 -14.00
N ALA A 133 -3.85 12.39 -13.27
CA ALA A 133 -4.53 13.61 -13.69
C ALA A 133 -3.98 14.17 -15.03
N LEU A 134 -2.67 14.03 -15.28
CA LEU A 134 -2.07 14.38 -16.57
C LEU A 134 -2.55 13.45 -17.70
N PHE A 135 -2.73 12.17 -17.37
CA PHE A 135 -3.20 11.15 -18.30
C PHE A 135 -4.67 11.31 -18.66
N GLU A 136 -5.56 11.57 -17.69
CA GLU A 136 -6.98 11.83 -17.92
C GLU A 136 -7.22 13.06 -18.81
N GLY A 137 -6.33 14.06 -18.74
CA GLY A 137 -6.35 15.23 -19.63
C GLY A 137 -5.88 14.95 -21.06
N ALA A 138 -5.20 13.82 -21.30
CA ALA A 138 -4.81 13.36 -22.63
C ALA A 138 -5.83 12.34 -23.14
N SER A 139 -6.22 12.44 -24.41
CA SER A 139 -7.29 11.61 -25.02
C SER A 139 -7.25 10.14 -24.59
N ALA A 140 -8.39 9.60 -24.15
CA ALA A 140 -8.61 8.19 -23.79
C ALA A 140 -8.17 7.19 -24.88
N GLN A 141 -8.03 7.65 -26.13
CA GLN A 141 -7.52 6.84 -27.24
C GLN A 141 -6.04 6.44 -27.08
N LEU A 142 -5.28 7.13 -26.23
CA LEU A 142 -3.86 6.84 -25.97
C LEU A 142 -3.65 5.73 -24.94
N SER A 143 -4.70 5.31 -24.21
CA SER A 143 -4.51 4.48 -23.02
C SER A 143 -4.26 3.01 -23.33
N GLY A 144 -4.86 2.49 -24.39
CA GLY A 144 -4.65 1.12 -24.88
C GLY A 144 -4.84 0.03 -23.81
N GLY A 145 -5.56 0.30 -22.71
CA GLY A 145 -5.79 -0.63 -21.59
C GLY A 145 -4.88 -0.46 -20.38
N ILE A 146 -3.98 0.54 -20.33
CA ILE A 146 -3.09 0.76 -19.16
C ILE A 146 -3.85 1.29 -17.94
N GLU A 147 -5.01 1.90 -18.14
CA GLU A 147 -5.91 2.35 -17.08
C GLU A 147 -6.33 1.23 -16.12
N THR A 148 -6.24 -0.05 -16.52
CA THR A 148 -6.54 -1.17 -15.62
C THR A 148 -5.58 -1.24 -14.42
N LEU A 149 -4.35 -0.69 -14.54
CA LEU A 149 -3.42 -0.56 -13.40
C LEU A 149 -3.96 0.36 -12.30
N LEU A 150 -4.92 1.22 -12.65
CA LEU A 150 -5.57 2.16 -11.75
C LEU A 150 -6.96 1.71 -11.30
N VAL A 151 -7.42 0.52 -11.70
CA VAL A 151 -8.67 -0.02 -11.18
C VAL A 151 -8.51 -0.26 -9.69
N ARG A 152 -9.53 0.16 -8.94
CA ARG A 152 -9.57 0.10 -7.49
C ARG A 152 -10.89 -0.55 -7.05
N PRO A 153 -10.88 -1.37 -5.99
CA PRO A 153 -12.11 -1.93 -5.46
C PRO A 153 -13.03 -0.80 -4.99
N ILE A 154 -14.34 -0.97 -5.17
CA ILE A 154 -15.29 -0.01 -4.59
C ILE A 154 -15.27 -0.26 -3.07
N MET A 155 -14.94 0.76 -2.29
CA MET A 155 -15.13 0.71 -0.85
C MET A 155 -16.63 0.84 -0.59
N ASP A 156 -17.29 -0.27 -0.29
CA ASP A 156 -18.67 -0.24 0.18
C ASP A 156 -18.70 0.38 1.57
N MET A 157 -19.07 1.67 1.63
CA MET A 157 -19.13 2.47 2.85
C MET A 157 -20.38 2.21 3.68
N GLU A 158 -21.33 1.42 3.18
CA GLU A 158 -22.53 1.04 3.93
C GLU A 158 -22.15 0.22 5.16
N ASP A 159 -22.71 0.59 6.31
CA ASP A 159 -22.45 -0.03 7.62
C ASP A 159 -20.98 -0.08 8.08
N VAL A 160 -20.04 0.56 7.37
CA VAL A 160 -18.59 0.50 7.66
C VAL A 160 -18.24 1.04 9.04
N ALA A 161 -19.01 2.02 9.54
CA ALA A 161 -18.80 2.57 10.88
C ALA A 161 -18.84 1.50 11.98
N SER A 162 -19.66 0.45 11.81
CA SER A 162 -19.77 -0.69 12.73
C SER A 162 -18.54 -1.62 12.71
N TYR A 163 -17.66 -1.47 11.72
CA TYR A 163 -16.43 -2.25 11.55
C TYR A 163 -15.17 -1.46 11.89
N ILE A 164 -15.30 -0.22 12.38
CA ILE A 164 -14.14 0.52 12.88
C ILE A 164 -13.84 0.04 14.31
N PRO A 165 -12.60 -0.39 14.63
CA PRO A 165 -12.20 -0.74 15.99
C PRO A 165 -12.58 0.35 17.01
N LEU A 166 -13.27 -0.04 18.09
CA LEU A 166 -13.78 0.91 19.10
C LEU A 166 -12.66 1.77 19.70
N ARG A 167 -11.50 1.16 19.97
CA ARG A 167 -10.30 1.86 20.44
C ARG A 167 -9.91 3.04 19.55
N LEU A 168 -9.87 2.84 18.23
CA LEU A 168 -9.55 3.89 17.28
C LEU A 168 -10.61 4.99 17.24
N GLN A 169 -11.89 4.61 17.37
CA GLN A 169 -12.98 5.59 17.49
C GLN A 169 -12.84 6.43 18.77
N SER A 170 -12.55 5.79 19.91
CA SER A 170 -12.36 6.45 21.20
C SER A 170 -11.15 7.39 21.19
N MET A 171 -10.04 6.98 20.57
CA MET A 171 -8.84 7.80 20.41
C MET A 171 -9.13 9.13 19.68
N LEU A 172 -10.02 9.12 18.68
CA LEU A 172 -10.41 10.33 17.94
C LEU A 172 -11.53 11.12 18.63
N SER A 173 -12.42 10.45 19.36
CA SER A 173 -13.57 11.09 20.03
C SER A 173 -13.16 11.86 21.29
N THR A 174 -11.97 11.59 21.83
CA THR A 174 -11.42 12.22 23.05
C THR A 174 -10.52 13.42 22.76
N VAL A 175 -10.44 13.87 21.51
CA VAL A 175 -9.65 15.05 21.12
C VAL A 175 -10.31 16.32 21.67
N GLU A 176 -9.61 17.01 22.56
CA GLU A 176 -10.13 18.22 23.21
C GLU A 176 -10.01 19.48 22.33
N PRO A 177 -10.89 20.48 22.51
CA PRO A 177 -10.73 21.78 21.89
C PRO A 177 -9.36 22.40 22.21
N GLY A 178 -8.57 22.69 21.17
CA GLY A 178 -7.21 23.23 21.31
C GLY A 178 -6.09 22.19 21.12
N ASP A 179 -6.42 20.91 20.98
CA ASP A 179 -5.46 19.89 20.52
C ASP A 179 -4.98 20.24 19.08
N GLN A 180 -3.69 20.06 18.84
CA GLN A 180 -3.03 20.25 17.54
C GLN A 180 -3.63 19.38 16.42
N ASP A 181 -4.33 18.29 16.75
CA ASP A 181 -5.00 17.41 15.80
C ASP A 181 -6.38 17.93 15.33
N ILE A 182 -6.98 18.91 16.02
CA ILE A 182 -8.31 19.44 15.70
C ILE A 182 -8.47 19.84 14.21
N PRO A 183 -7.51 20.55 13.58
CA PRO A 183 -7.65 20.93 12.16
C PRO A 183 -7.73 19.74 11.20
N ASN A 184 -7.18 18.59 11.59
CA ASN A 184 -7.07 17.41 10.72
C ASN A 184 -8.00 16.26 11.14
N ILE A 185 -8.76 16.39 12.23
CA ILE A 185 -9.53 15.29 12.82
C ILE A 185 -10.53 14.67 11.84
N GLY A 186 -11.16 15.47 10.96
CA GLY A 186 -12.05 14.97 9.90
C GLY A 186 -11.33 14.04 8.92
N THR A 187 -10.09 14.39 8.55
CA THR A 187 -9.27 13.54 7.66
C THR A 187 -8.83 12.24 8.34
N TYR A 188 -8.75 12.22 9.67
CA TYR A 188 -8.45 11.00 10.42
C TYR A 188 -9.66 10.07 10.46
N TRP A 189 -10.87 10.63 10.61
CA TRP A 189 -12.12 9.88 10.49
C TRP A 189 -12.32 9.28 9.10
N GLU A 190 -12.00 10.02 8.03
CA GLU A 190 -12.01 9.49 6.66
C GLU A 190 -11.05 8.30 6.50
N ALA A 191 -9.82 8.41 7.02
CA ALA A 191 -8.87 7.30 7.01
C ALA A 191 -9.37 6.09 7.84
N LEU A 192 -10.04 6.33 8.98
CA LEU A 192 -10.67 5.27 9.77
C LEU A 192 -11.81 4.59 9.03
N LEU A 193 -12.62 5.31 8.26
CA LEU A 193 -13.66 4.70 7.44
C LEU A 193 -13.05 3.79 6.37
N CYS A 194 -12.00 4.23 5.67
CA CYS A 194 -11.27 3.37 4.73
C CYS A 194 -10.67 2.13 5.42
N LEU A 195 -10.17 2.27 6.65
CA LEU A 195 -9.68 1.15 7.45
C LEU A 195 -10.83 0.22 7.88
N GLY A 196 -11.98 0.76 8.28
CA GLY A 196 -13.17 -0.02 8.61
C GLY A 196 -13.66 -0.86 7.44
N ALA A 197 -13.53 -0.37 6.20
CA ALA A 197 -13.85 -1.14 5.01
C ALA A 197 -12.92 -2.37 4.84
N LEU A 198 -11.64 -2.26 5.23
CA LEU A 198 -10.73 -3.42 5.29
C LEU A 198 -11.17 -4.43 6.36
N TYR A 199 -11.57 -3.95 7.53
CA TYR A 199 -12.10 -4.81 8.59
C TYR A 199 -13.39 -5.52 8.19
N LYS A 200 -14.30 -4.82 7.51
CA LYS A 200 -15.53 -5.40 6.95
C LYS A 200 -15.20 -6.51 5.96
N SER A 201 -14.33 -6.25 4.99
CA SER A 201 -13.92 -7.25 3.99
C SER A 201 -13.26 -8.48 4.65
N LEU A 202 -12.39 -8.26 5.64
CA LEU A 202 -11.76 -9.34 6.40
C LEU A 202 -12.79 -10.18 7.18
N SER A 203 -13.78 -9.53 7.82
CA SER A 203 -14.82 -10.20 8.60
C SER A 203 -15.76 -11.08 7.75
N GLN A 204 -15.94 -10.71 6.49
CA GLN A 204 -16.75 -11.45 5.51
C GLN A 204 -15.98 -12.65 4.92
N GLY A 205 -14.68 -12.76 5.19
CA GLY A 205 -13.83 -13.82 4.66
C GLY A 205 -13.47 -13.65 3.18
N ASP A 206 -13.72 -12.47 2.60
CA ASP A 206 -13.34 -12.16 1.21
C ASP A 206 -11.86 -11.80 1.14
N GLN A 207 -11.02 -12.83 1.04
CA GLN A 207 -9.57 -12.67 0.96
C GLN A 207 -9.13 -11.87 -0.26
N SER A 208 -9.86 -11.95 -1.37
CA SER A 208 -9.48 -11.33 -2.63
C SER A 208 -9.69 -9.83 -2.61
N SER A 209 -10.88 -9.39 -2.21
CA SER A 209 -11.14 -7.97 -1.99
C SER A 209 -10.26 -7.43 -0.88
N THR A 210 -10.09 -8.15 0.24
CA THR A 210 -9.24 -7.69 1.35
C THR A 210 -7.80 -7.44 0.88
N ALA A 211 -7.22 -8.36 0.10
CA ALA A 211 -5.87 -8.23 -0.40
C ALA A 211 -5.72 -7.02 -1.34
N LEU A 212 -6.61 -6.90 -2.32
CA LEU A 212 -6.58 -5.79 -3.28
C LEU A 212 -6.83 -4.43 -2.59
N MET A 213 -7.79 -4.36 -1.67
CA MET A 213 -8.06 -3.17 -0.87
C MET A 213 -6.85 -2.80 -0.01
N THR A 214 -6.16 -3.77 0.58
CA THR A 214 -4.95 -3.49 1.39
C THR A 214 -3.83 -2.87 0.55
N VAL A 215 -3.57 -3.40 -0.64
CA VAL A 215 -2.54 -2.87 -1.56
C VAL A 215 -2.90 -1.46 -2.03
N THR A 216 -4.18 -1.17 -2.16
CA THR A 216 -4.68 0.09 -2.73
C THR A 216 -5.15 1.12 -1.69
N TRP A 217 -5.24 0.77 -0.41
CA TRP A 217 -5.83 1.59 0.66
C TRP A 217 -5.29 3.03 0.71
N ILE A 218 -3.97 3.17 0.51
CA ILE A 218 -3.25 4.45 0.46
C ILE A 218 -3.74 5.41 -0.65
N THR A 219 -4.40 4.91 -1.69
CA THR A 219 -4.96 5.76 -2.75
C THR A 219 -6.23 6.49 -2.33
N TYR A 220 -6.90 6.03 -1.26
CA TYR A 220 -8.13 6.64 -0.74
C TYR A 220 -7.86 7.68 0.34
N LEU A 221 -6.63 7.80 0.83
CA LEU A 221 -6.34 8.68 1.94
C LEU A 221 -6.42 10.16 1.56
N PRO A 222 -7.01 10.99 2.44
CA PRO A 222 -7.01 12.44 2.28
C PRO A 222 -5.61 13.03 2.48
N GLU A 223 -5.35 14.16 1.82
CA GLU A 223 -4.03 14.81 1.89
C GLU A 223 -3.68 15.29 3.30
N GLY A 224 -4.66 15.79 4.06
CA GLY A 224 -4.45 16.21 5.45
C GLY A 224 -3.95 15.08 6.35
N PHE A 225 -4.47 13.86 6.17
CA PHE A 225 -3.99 12.68 6.90
C PHE A 225 -2.53 12.36 6.55
N ILE A 226 -2.20 12.35 5.25
CA ILE A 226 -0.82 12.06 4.80
C ILE A 226 0.15 13.11 5.35
N GLN A 227 -0.22 14.39 5.32
CA GLN A 227 0.62 15.46 5.82
C GLN A 227 0.80 15.38 7.34
N ALA A 228 -0.26 15.07 8.09
CA ALA A 228 -0.18 14.87 9.52
C ALA A 228 0.70 13.67 9.89
N ALA A 229 0.58 12.54 9.17
CA ALA A 229 1.47 11.39 9.35
C ALA A 229 2.94 11.74 9.05
N ARG A 230 3.21 12.54 8.01
CA ARG A 230 4.56 13.06 7.71
C ARG A 230 5.11 13.98 8.78
N ASN A 231 4.24 14.78 9.39
CA ASN A 231 4.57 15.61 10.55
C ASN A 231 4.72 14.78 11.84
N ARG A 232 4.61 13.44 11.74
CA ARG A 232 4.75 12.47 12.84
C ARG A 232 3.73 12.69 13.95
N MET A 233 2.54 13.16 13.59
CA MET A 233 1.43 13.28 14.51
C MET A 233 1.03 11.90 15.03
N PRO A 234 0.82 11.70 16.34
CA PRO A 234 0.65 10.36 16.88
C PRO A 234 -0.58 9.60 16.35
N ARG A 235 -1.75 10.25 16.30
CA ARG A 235 -3.01 9.58 15.91
C ARG A 235 -3.00 9.03 14.47
N PRO A 236 -2.50 9.77 13.46
CA PRO A 236 -2.28 9.21 12.13
C PRO A 236 -1.32 8.03 12.10
N LEU A 237 -0.25 8.08 12.90
CA LEU A 237 0.71 6.97 12.98
C LEU A 237 0.09 5.73 13.62
N VAL A 238 -0.77 5.88 14.62
CA VAL A 238 -1.56 4.76 15.18
C VAL A 238 -2.42 4.12 14.08
N ILE A 239 -3.21 4.90 13.35
CA ILE A 239 -4.05 4.40 12.25
C ILE A 239 -3.20 3.70 11.19
N LEU A 240 -2.02 4.26 10.88
CA LEU A 240 -1.09 3.68 9.92
C LEU A 240 -0.49 2.35 10.41
N ALA A 241 -0.26 2.18 11.72
CA ALA A 241 0.18 0.91 12.29
C ALA A 241 -0.87 -0.19 12.11
N TYR A 242 -2.15 0.13 12.32
CA TYR A 242 -3.25 -0.77 12.04
C TYR A 242 -3.34 -1.14 10.56
N TYR A 243 -3.18 -0.17 9.65
CA TYR A 243 -3.08 -0.47 8.22
C TYR A 243 -1.90 -1.42 7.92
N CYS A 244 -0.71 -1.16 8.48
CA CYS A 244 0.46 -2.02 8.28
C CYS A 244 0.26 -3.45 8.80
N ALA A 245 -0.62 -3.65 9.79
CA ALA A 245 -0.95 -4.98 10.32
C ALA A 245 -1.66 -5.85 9.27
N PHE A 246 -2.43 -5.26 8.35
CA PHE A 246 -3.02 -5.99 7.21
C PHE A 246 -1.97 -6.54 6.24
N PHE A 247 -0.71 -6.08 6.26
CA PHE A 247 0.32 -6.70 5.43
C PHE A 247 0.64 -8.14 5.86
N LYS A 248 0.39 -8.52 7.12
CA LYS A 248 0.61 -9.90 7.61
C LYS A 248 -0.39 -10.90 7.03
N ILE A 249 -1.55 -10.45 6.56
CA ILE A 249 -2.58 -11.33 6.01
C ILE A 249 -2.44 -11.52 4.49
N LEU A 250 -1.54 -10.77 3.85
CA LEU A 250 -1.27 -10.88 2.41
C LEU A 250 -0.43 -12.12 2.11
N ARG A 251 -1.05 -13.11 1.46
CA ARG A 251 -0.40 -14.35 1.04
C ARG A 251 0.25 -14.22 -0.34
N ASN A 252 1.35 -14.95 -0.55
CA ASN A 252 2.01 -15.11 -1.86
C ASN A 252 2.48 -13.80 -2.53
N MET A 253 2.71 -12.74 -1.75
CA MET A 253 3.22 -11.45 -2.24
C MET A 253 4.64 -11.19 -1.72
N TRP A 254 5.63 -11.73 -2.44
CA TRP A 254 7.04 -11.68 -2.03
C TRP A 254 7.61 -10.27 -1.80
N TRP A 255 7.00 -9.25 -2.41
CA TRP A 255 7.46 -7.86 -2.37
C TRP A 255 7.02 -7.11 -1.11
N ILE A 256 6.01 -7.59 -0.38
CA ILE A 256 5.52 -6.99 0.89
C ILE A 256 5.88 -7.81 2.13
N GLU A 257 6.34 -9.05 1.94
CA GLU A 257 6.72 -9.96 3.04
C GLU A 257 7.73 -9.31 4.00
N GLY A 258 7.40 -9.28 5.30
CA GLY A 258 8.23 -8.69 6.36
C GLY A 258 8.10 -7.16 6.50
N ALA A 259 7.30 -6.50 5.66
CA ALA A 259 7.06 -5.05 5.76
C ALA A 259 6.28 -4.69 7.05
N ALA A 260 5.26 -5.48 7.43
CA ALA A 260 4.45 -5.23 8.62
C ALA A 260 5.33 -5.03 9.87
N ASP A 261 6.21 -6.00 10.12
CA ASP A 261 7.06 -6.10 11.30
C ASP A 261 7.96 -4.88 11.45
N ARG A 262 8.51 -4.41 10.32
CA ARG A 262 9.35 -3.21 10.31
C ARG A 262 8.50 -1.95 10.46
N CYS A 263 7.48 -1.76 9.63
CA CYS A 263 6.67 -0.55 9.67
C CYS A 263 6.07 -0.31 11.07
N ILE A 264 5.50 -1.35 11.69
CA ILE A 264 4.88 -1.25 13.01
C ILE A 264 5.92 -0.94 14.08
N ARG A 265 7.09 -1.58 14.02
CA ARG A 265 8.19 -1.29 14.96
C ARG A 265 8.71 0.14 14.83
N ASP A 266 8.93 0.61 13.61
CA ASP A 266 9.44 1.95 13.35
C ASP A 266 8.40 3.01 13.77
N ILE A 267 7.11 2.75 13.55
CA ILE A 267 6.00 3.57 14.06
C ILE A 267 6.00 3.60 15.59
N TYR A 268 6.10 2.45 16.26
CA TYR A 268 6.14 2.40 17.72
C TYR A 268 7.36 3.16 18.28
N ALA A 269 8.52 3.01 17.64
CA ALA A 269 9.73 3.75 18.04
C ALA A 269 9.54 5.27 17.92
N CYS A 270 8.80 5.73 16.91
CA CYS A 270 8.46 7.15 16.74
C CYS A 270 7.44 7.64 17.77
N LEU A 271 6.43 6.82 18.09
CA LEU A 271 5.37 7.16 19.03
C LEU A 271 5.84 7.17 20.49
N GLY A 272 6.69 6.22 20.86
CA GLY A 272 7.14 6.01 22.23
C GLY A 272 6.14 5.22 23.08
N SER A 273 6.55 4.93 24.33
CA SER A 273 5.84 3.99 25.20
C SER A 273 4.46 4.47 25.68
N SER A 274 4.19 5.77 25.69
CA SER A 274 2.89 6.33 26.09
C SER A 274 1.75 5.86 25.18
N TRP A 275 2.05 5.63 23.90
CA TRP A 275 1.08 5.19 22.88
C TRP A 275 1.00 3.67 22.73
N ARG A 276 1.74 2.90 23.54
CA ARG A 276 1.77 1.44 23.41
C ARG A 276 0.38 0.80 23.46
N HIS A 277 -0.48 1.32 24.33
CA HIS A 277 -1.85 0.83 24.48
C HIS A 277 -2.70 1.06 23.23
N GLU A 278 -2.44 2.13 22.46
CA GLU A 278 -3.16 2.42 21.23
C GLU A 278 -2.72 1.57 20.05
N ILE A 279 -1.55 0.92 20.12
CA ILE A 279 -1.02 0.09 19.02
C ILE A 279 -0.75 -1.36 19.45
N GLU A 280 -1.38 -1.82 20.54
CA GLU A 280 -1.18 -3.15 21.09
C GLU A 280 -1.48 -4.25 20.06
N ILE A 281 -2.62 -4.16 19.37
CA ILE A 281 -3.00 -5.13 18.34
C ILE A 281 -2.02 -5.14 17.16
N PRO A 282 -1.64 -4.00 16.55
CA PRO A 282 -0.56 -3.98 15.57
C PRO A 282 0.72 -4.66 16.05
N LEU A 283 1.14 -4.45 17.31
CA LEU A 283 2.33 -5.09 17.87
C LEU A 283 2.17 -6.62 17.99
N LEU A 284 1.02 -7.10 18.43
CA LEU A 284 0.71 -8.54 18.49
C LEU A 284 0.66 -9.16 17.09
N VAL A 285 0.03 -8.48 16.12
CA VAL A 285 -0.01 -8.93 14.72
C VAL A 285 1.40 -8.97 14.13
N ALA A 286 2.25 -7.99 14.41
CA ALA A 286 3.65 -8.01 13.97
C ALA A 286 4.42 -9.23 14.51
N ALA A 287 4.13 -9.65 15.74
CA ALA A 287 4.73 -10.81 16.38
C ALA A 287 4.14 -12.16 15.93
N SER A 288 2.96 -12.16 15.29
CA SER A 288 2.31 -13.37 14.79
C SER A 288 3.16 -14.07 13.72
N SER A 289 3.08 -15.41 13.72
CA SER A 289 3.83 -16.26 12.78
C SER A 289 3.01 -16.72 11.58
N THR A 290 1.68 -16.60 11.66
CA THR A 290 0.76 -17.01 10.60
C THR A 290 -0.23 -15.92 10.28
N ASP A 291 -0.69 -15.89 9.04
CA ASP A 291 -1.72 -14.97 8.59
C ASP A 291 -3.09 -15.25 9.24
N VAL A 292 -3.35 -16.51 9.64
CA VAL A 292 -4.56 -16.91 10.39
C VAL A 292 -4.55 -16.28 11.79
N GLU A 293 -3.42 -16.35 12.49
CA GLU A 293 -3.23 -15.70 13.79
C GLU A 293 -3.35 -14.17 13.66
N ALA A 294 -2.69 -13.57 12.66
CA ALA A 294 -2.82 -12.15 12.35
C ALA A 294 -4.27 -11.73 12.10
N SER A 295 -5.02 -12.51 11.30
CA SER A 295 -6.43 -12.25 11.00
C SER A 295 -7.28 -12.33 12.25
N SER A 296 -7.04 -13.33 13.11
CA SER A 296 -7.77 -13.48 14.38
C SER A 296 -7.54 -12.32 15.33
N LEU A 297 -6.30 -11.82 15.43
CA LEU A 297 -5.95 -10.66 16.25
C LEU A 297 -6.55 -9.35 15.73
N LEU A 298 -6.64 -9.19 14.40
CA LEU A 298 -7.35 -8.06 13.82
C LEU A 298 -8.85 -8.16 14.13
N LEU A 299 -9.47 -9.31 13.89
CA LEU A 299 -10.90 -9.50 14.12
C LEU A 299 -11.31 -9.43 15.59
N SER A 300 -10.40 -9.68 16.55
CA SER A 300 -10.73 -9.51 17.97
C SER A 300 -11.09 -8.06 18.33
N GLU A 301 -10.57 -7.07 17.60
CA GLU A 301 -10.94 -5.65 17.78
C GLU A 301 -12.42 -5.37 17.46
N LEU A 302 -13.04 -6.20 16.61
CA LEU A 302 -14.47 -6.10 16.31
C LEU A 302 -15.31 -6.82 17.37
N SER A 303 -14.77 -7.86 18.00
CA SER A 303 -15.52 -8.67 18.97
C SER A 303 -15.80 -7.95 20.30
N GLU A 304 -15.05 -6.89 20.64
CA GLU A 304 -15.35 -6.02 21.78
C GLU A 304 -16.72 -5.31 21.65
N LEU A 305 -17.31 -5.28 20.44
CA LEU A 305 -18.70 -4.85 20.19
C LEU A 305 -19.73 -5.72 20.94
N SER A 306 -19.43 -6.99 21.21
CA SER A 306 -20.38 -7.93 21.83
C SER A 306 -20.38 -7.90 23.36
N CYS A 307 -19.25 -7.52 23.99
CA CYS A 307 -19.13 -7.56 25.46
C CYS A 307 -19.62 -6.26 26.14
N GLY A 308 -19.63 -5.14 25.41
CA GLY A 308 -20.11 -3.84 25.90
C GLY A 308 -21.63 -3.73 25.98
N VAL A 309 -22.37 -4.37 25.07
CA VAL A 309 -23.84 -4.29 25.03
C VAL A 309 -24.48 -5.19 26.11
N SER A 310 -23.87 -6.34 26.45
CA SER A 310 -24.38 -7.22 27.51
C SER A 310 -24.20 -6.65 28.92
N ARG A 311 -23.28 -5.70 29.15
CA ARG A 311 -23.08 -5.08 30.48
C ARG A 311 -23.99 -3.89 30.77
N VAL A 312 -24.66 -3.32 29.76
CA VAL A 312 -25.56 -2.17 29.93
C VAL A 312 -27.03 -2.61 30.11
N LEU A 313 -27.34 -3.89 29.95
CA LEU A 313 -28.68 -4.45 30.17
C LEU A 313 -28.87 -5.16 31.52
N GLU A 314 -27.92 -5.04 32.46
CA GLU A 314 -28.01 -5.65 33.80
C GLU A 314 -28.01 -4.64 34.97
N TYR A 315 -28.32 -3.36 34.74
CA TYR A 315 -28.61 -2.41 35.82
C TYR A 315 -29.84 -1.55 35.55
#